data_AF-A0A1V1W932-F1
#
_entry.id   AF-A0A1V1W932-F1
#
_cell.length_a   1.000
_cell.length_b   1.000
_cell.length_c   1.000
_cell.angle_alpha   90.00
_cell.angle_beta   90.00
_cell.angle_gamma   90.00
#
_symmetry.space_group_name_H-M   'P 1'
#
loop_
_entity.id
_entity.type
_entity.pdbx_description
1 polymer ?
#
loop_
_entity_poly.entity_id
_entity_poly.type
_entity_poly.pdbx_seq_one_letter_code
_entity_poly.pdbx_strand_id
1 'polypeptide(L)'
;MLSTMKTTWRSAIVTLIALASVVVASPTPSQAAADTSPGSGSTMHAARASYLPVSGVTVCRSQGHFGGSFWWYWNPASWYCYDLSIPWGISIAGSPNFGAYCRARGYPIAEAYPWNTMSWRCYRR
;
A
#
# COMPACT_ATOMS: atom_id res chain seq x y z
N MET A 1 -20.15 41.85 -57.06
CA MET A 1 -19.70 40.53 -57.57
C MET A 1 -19.08 39.78 -56.40
N LEU A 2 -19.82 39.32 -55.41
CA LEU A 2 -20.65 38.10 -55.38
C LEU A 2 -19.94 36.84 -55.89
N SER A 3 -19.58 36.00 -54.91
CA SER A 3 -19.66 34.54 -54.94
C SER A 3 -18.66 33.76 -55.81
N THR A 4 -17.71 33.07 -55.16
CA THR A 4 -17.60 31.61 -55.30
C THR A 4 -16.75 30.96 -54.19
N MET A 5 -17.40 30.04 -53.47
CA MET A 5 -16.85 28.76 -52.96
C MET A 5 -15.77 28.84 -51.88
N LYS A 6 -16.08 28.82 -50.57
CA LYS A 6 -16.62 27.67 -49.81
C LYS A 6 -16.08 26.32 -50.29
N THR A 7 -15.54 25.55 -49.33
CA THR A 7 -15.42 24.08 -49.28
C THR A 7 -13.99 23.55 -49.39
N THR A 8 -13.24 23.59 -48.28
CA THR A 8 -12.29 22.52 -47.89
C THR A 8 -11.82 22.70 -46.44
N TRP A 9 -12.78 22.96 -45.54
CA TRP A 9 -12.60 22.87 -44.09
C TRP A 9 -13.51 21.73 -43.62
N ARG A 10 -13.02 20.49 -43.69
CA ARG A 10 -13.61 19.22 -43.20
C ARG A 10 -13.04 18.12 -44.09
N SER A 11 -11.87 17.58 -43.74
CA SER A 11 -11.36 16.24 -44.13
C SER A 11 -9.86 16.09 -43.82
N ALA A 12 -9.43 16.50 -42.63
CA ALA A 12 -8.16 16.06 -42.03
C ALA A 12 -8.34 15.76 -40.54
N ILE A 13 -9.58 15.48 -40.15
CA ILE A 13 -9.96 14.76 -38.93
C ILE A 13 -10.23 13.36 -39.45
N VAL A 14 -9.73 12.32 -38.78
CA VAL A 14 -9.62 10.93 -39.24
C VAL A 14 -8.28 10.66 -39.91
N THR A 15 -7.30 10.31 -39.08
CA THR A 15 -6.36 9.16 -39.19
C THR A 15 -4.98 9.54 -38.65
N LEU A 16 -4.88 9.72 -37.32
CA LEU A 16 -3.63 9.60 -36.56
C LEU A 16 -3.96 9.53 -35.07
N ILE A 17 -4.84 8.58 -34.72
CA ILE A 17 -4.88 8.03 -33.35
C ILE A 17 -3.69 7.08 -33.29
N ALA A 18 -2.50 7.67 -33.15
CA ALA A 18 -1.31 6.93 -32.81
C ALA A 18 -1.56 6.32 -31.42
N LEU A 19 -1.53 4.99 -31.39
CA LEU A 19 -1.67 4.15 -30.21
C LEU A 19 -0.75 4.67 -29.09
N ALA A 20 -1.32 5.46 -28.17
CA ALA A 20 -0.79 5.56 -26.83
C ALA A 20 -1.17 4.25 -26.13
N SER A 21 -0.28 3.28 -26.23
CA SER A 21 -0.34 2.02 -25.51
C SER A 21 -0.50 2.32 -24.03
N VAL A 22 -1.73 2.21 -23.53
CA VAL A 22 -2.00 2.16 -22.09
C VAL A 22 -1.42 0.83 -21.61
N VAL A 23 -0.19 0.87 -21.10
CA VAL A 23 0.32 -0.22 -20.27
C VAL A 23 -0.47 -0.17 -18.97
N VAL A 24 -1.60 -0.88 -18.95
CA VAL A 24 -2.28 -1.25 -17.70
C VAL A 24 -1.32 -2.21 -16.99
N ALA A 25 -0.52 -1.67 -16.09
CA ALA A 25 0.22 -2.48 -15.13
C ALA A 25 -0.81 -3.09 -14.17
N SER A 26 -1.21 -4.33 -14.45
CA SER A 26 -2.00 -5.15 -13.53
C SER A 26 -1.28 -5.21 -12.17
N PRO A 27 -1.97 -4.99 -11.04
CA PRO A 27 -1.38 -5.25 -9.74
C PRO A 27 -1.05 -6.73 -9.65
N THR A 28 0.23 -7.05 -9.69
CA THR A 28 0.73 -8.40 -9.43
C THR A 28 0.34 -8.73 -7.99
N PRO A 29 -0.39 -9.84 -7.73
CA PRO A 29 -0.47 -10.34 -6.37
C PRO A 29 0.97 -10.66 -5.95
N SER A 30 1.54 -9.83 -5.08
CA SER A 30 2.85 -10.09 -4.49
C SER A 30 2.73 -11.42 -3.76
N GLN A 31 3.31 -12.44 -4.38
CA GLN A 31 3.58 -13.73 -3.77
C GLN A 31 4.32 -13.42 -2.47
N ALA A 32 3.70 -13.78 -1.35
CA ALA A 32 4.38 -13.86 -0.07
C ALA A 32 5.46 -14.93 -0.22
N ALA A 33 6.67 -14.50 -0.57
CA ALA A 33 7.86 -15.33 -0.56
C ALA A 33 8.06 -15.81 0.88
N ALA A 34 7.91 -17.12 1.06
CA ALA A 34 8.40 -17.82 2.24
C ALA A 34 9.93 -17.81 2.17
N ASP A 35 10.55 -16.74 2.68
CA ASP A 35 11.99 -16.70 2.88
C ASP A 35 12.34 -17.58 4.07
N THR A 36 12.80 -18.78 3.74
CA THR A 36 13.50 -19.68 4.66
C THR A 36 14.95 -19.23 4.66
N SER A 37 15.42 -18.63 5.75
CA SER A 37 16.86 -18.35 5.93
C SER A 37 17.36 -18.99 7.23
N PRO A 38 18.33 -19.93 7.16
CA PRO A 38 18.91 -20.55 8.34
C PRO A 38 20.20 -19.84 8.77
N GLY A 39 20.38 -19.69 10.08
CA GLY A 39 21.70 -19.60 10.73
C GLY A 39 22.12 -18.21 11.20
N SER A 40 22.28 -18.06 12.51
CA SER A 40 23.59 -18.12 13.17
C SER A 40 23.47 -17.52 14.57
N GLY A 41 23.85 -18.29 15.59
CA GLY A 41 23.62 -17.96 16.99
C GLY A 41 24.57 -16.90 17.54
N SER A 42 24.16 -16.27 18.64
CA SER A 42 25.01 -15.99 19.81
C SER A 42 24.22 -15.36 20.97
N THR A 43 24.53 -15.87 22.17
CA THR A 43 24.24 -15.33 23.51
C THR A 43 22.78 -15.23 23.96
N MET A 44 22.31 -16.30 24.63
CA MET A 44 21.09 -16.30 25.44
C MET A 44 21.31 -15.46 26.73
N HIS A 45 21.17 -14.14 26.64
CA HIS A 45 20.52 -13.43 27.73
C HIS A 45 19.06 -13.86 27.71
N ALA A 46 18.49 -14.25 28.85
CA ALA A 46 17.08 -14.59 28.96
C ALA A 46 16.25 -13.43 28.37
N ALA A 47 15.84 -13.60 27.10
CA ALA A 47 15.25 -12.55 26.30
C ALA A 47 13.88 -12.28 26.91
N ARG A 48 13.80 -11.20 27.67
CA ARG A 48 12.50 -10.70 28.13
C ARG A 48 11.73 -10.38 26.86
N ALA A 49 10.66 -11.13 26.61
CA ALA A 49 9.82 -10.95 25.42
C ALA A 49 9.51 -9.46 25.27
N SER A 50 10.07 -8.85 24.24
CA SER A 50 9.99 -7.42 24.01
C SER A 50 8.88 -7.17 23.01
N TYR A 51 7.91 -6.35 23.38
CA TYR A 51 6.79 -5.99 22.52
C TYR A 51 6.84 -4.50 22.16
N LEU A 52 6.47 -4.19 20.93
CA LEU A 52 6.27 -2.83 20.46
C LEU A 52 4.84 -2.71 19.93
N PRO A 53 3.95 -1.92 20.57
CA PRO A 53 2.63 -1.66 20.01
C PRO A 53 2.77 -0.81 18.74
N VAL A 54 2.00 -1.16 17.71
CA VAL A 54 2.02 -0.50 16.41
C VAL A 54 0.61 -0.21 15.94
N SER A 55 0.36 1.03 15.55
CA SER A 55 -0.90 1.44 14.93
C SER A 55 -0.81 1.32 13.41
N GLY A 56 -1.91 0.96 12.74
CA GLY A 56 -1.94 0.90 11.27
C GLY A 56 -1.65 2.26 10.62
N VAL A 57 -2.02 3.38 11.26
CA VAL A 57 -1.67 4.74 10.78
C VAL A 57 -0.15 4.92 10.68
N THR A 58 0.60 4.49 11.70
CA THR A 58 2.06 4.61 11.71
C THR A 58 2.69 3.77 10.58
N VAL A 59 2.14 2.59 10.33
CA VAL A 59 2.59 1.70 9.26
C VAL A 59 2.25 2.28 7.89
N CYS A 60 1.05 2.81 7.70
CA CYS A 60 0.67 3.48 6.45
C CYS A 60 1.56 4.69 6.15
N ARG A 61 1.85 5.54 7.14
CA ARG A 61 2.77 6.67 6.99
C ARG A 61 4.19 6.23 6.64
N SER A 62 4.68 5.15 7.25
CA SER A 62 6.00 4.62 6.90
C SER A 62 6.10 4.07 5.47
N GLN A 63 4.97 3.71 4.87
CA GLN A 63 4.87 3.27 3.47
C GLN A 63 4.66 4.44 2.51
N GLY A 64 4.62 5.68 3.01
CA GLY A 64 4.42 6.88 2.19
C GLY A 64 2.97 7.32 2.02
N HIS A 65 2.03 6.69 2.73
CA HIS A 65 0.62 7.08 2.67
C HIS A 65 0.27 8.18 3.66
N PHE A 66 -0.76 8.99 3.36
CA PHE A 66 -1.23 10.06 4.23
C PHE A 66 -1.69 9.52 5.61
N GLY A 67 -2.48 8.45 5.61
CA GLY A 67 -3.05 7.88 6.80
C GLY A 67 -3.50 6.44 6.65
N GLY A 68 -4.13 5.91 7.70
CA GLY A 68 -4.74 4.60 7.70
C GLY A 68 -6.07 4.63 8.43
N SER A 69 -6.99 3.77 8.02
CA SER A 69 -8.28 3.56 8.66
C SER A 69 -8.63 2.07 8.59
N PHE A 70 -9.80 1.69 9.08
CA PHE A 70 -10.29 0.31 9.10
C PHE A 70 -11.65 0.24 8.42
N TRP A 71 -11.88 -0.82 7.65
CA TRP A 71 -13.21 -1.10 7.09
C TRP A 71 -14.19 -1.55 8.17
N TRP A 72 -13.69 -2.28 9.18
CA TRP A 72 -14.47 -2.85 10.27
C TRP A 72 -13.76 -2.61 11.60
N TYR A 73 -14.39 -1.83 12.48
CA TYR A 73 -13.84 -1.46 13.79
C TYR A 73 -13.41 -2.66 14.65
N TRP A 74 -14.08 -3.80 14.51
CA TRP A 74 -13.84 -5.03 15.29
C TRP A 74 -12.87 -6.02 14.62
N ASN A 75 -12.34 -5.69 13.45
CA ASN A 75 -11.43 -6.57 12.72
C ASN A 75 -10.06 -5.90 12.48
N PRO A 76 -9.00 -6.30 13.21
CA PRO A 76 -7.66 -5.75 13.05
C PRO A 76 -7.01 -6.04 11.69
N ALA A 77 -7.53 -7.01 10.93
CA ALA A 77 -7.07 -7.29 9.57
C ALA A 77 -7.70 -6.35 8.53
N SER A 78 -8.70 -5.55 8.91
CA SER A 78 -9.44 -4.66 8.00
C SER A 78 -8.80 -3.29 7.79
N TRP A 79 -7.57 -3.10 8.30
CA TRP A 79 -6.83 -1.87 8.10
C TRP A 79 -6.51 -1.65 6.62
N TYR A 80 -6.67 -0.41 6.19
CA TYR A 80 -6.26 0.07 4.88
C TYR A 80 -5.55 1.41 5.02
N CYS A 81 -4.62 1.67 4.10
CA CYS A 81 -3.95 2.93 3.94
C CYS A 81 -4.71 3.78 2.92
N TYR A 82 -4.72 5.09 3.13
CA TYR A 82 -5.33 6.03 2.20
C TYR A 82 -4.44 7.26 2.01
N ASP A 83 -4.60 7.87 0.84
CA ASP A 83 -3.92 9.08 0.42
C ASP A 83 -4.91 10.21 0.19
N LEU A 84 -4.49 11.44 0.49
CA LEU A 84 -5.27 12.64 0.23
C LEU A 84 -4.79 13.25 -1.08
N SER A 85 -5.65 13.24 -2.10
CA SER A 85 -5.39 13.83 -3.40
C SER A 85 -6.27 15.06 -3.61
N ILE A 86 -5.69 16.19 -3.97
CA ILE A 86 -6.44 17.38 -4.41
C ILE A 86 -6.39 17.39 -5.94
N PRO A 87 -7.52 17.50 -6.66
CA PRO A 87 -8.89 17.78 -6.19
C PRO A 87 -9.77 16.55 -5.91
N TRP A 88 -9.28 15.32 -6.16
CA TRP A 88 -10.12 14.11 -6.23
C TRP A 88 -10.51 13.46 -4.89
N GLY A 89 -10.04 13.97 -3.75
CA GLY A 89 -10.42 13.49 -2.42
C GLY A 89 -9.54 12.36 -1.89
N ILE A 90 -10.13 11.49 -1.08
CA ILE A 90 -9.44 10.37 -0.41
C ILE A 90 -9.36 9.17 -1.37
N SER A 91 -8.14 8.70 -1.64
CA SER A 91 -7.88 7.50 -2.45
C SER A 91 -7.38 6.36 -1.57
N ILE A 92 -7.87 5.13 -1.80
CA ILE A 92 -7.45 3.95 -1.04
C ILE A 92 -6.19 3.38 -1.66
N ALA A 93 -5.13 3.29 -0.88
CA ALA A 93 -3.79 3.02 -1.37
C ALA A 93 -3.32 1.58 -1.11
N GLY A 94 -4.05 0.81 -0.31
CA GLY A 94 -3.79 -0.62 -0.09
C GLY A 94 -3.85 -1.03 1.37
N SER A 95 -3.32 -2.21 1.70
CA SER A 95 -3.23 -2.71 3.08
C SER A 95 -1.90 -2.33 3.74
N PRO A 96 -1.87 -2.11 5.06
CA PRO A 96 -0.62 -1.84 5.76
C PRO A 96 0.28 -3.07 5.88
N ASN A 97 1.55 -2.92 5.54
CA ASN A 97 2.55 -3.99 5.68
C ASN A 97 3.20 -4.02 7.08
N PHE A 98 2.47 -4.54 8.07
CA PHE A 98 2.96 -4.67 9.45
C PHE A 98 4.24 -5.54 9.54
N GLY A 99 4.33 -6.60 8.75
CA GLY A 99 5.49 -7.50 8.74
C GLY A 99 6.78 -6.80 8.30
N ALA A 100 6.73 -6.02 7.21
CA ALA A 100 7.88 -5.21 6.79
C ALA A 100 8.22 -4.14 7.83
N TYR A 101 7.22 -3.46 8.39
CA TYR A 101 7.42 -2.44 9.42
C TYR A 101 8.13 -2.96 10.68
N CYS A 102 7.70 -4.14 11.16
CA CYS A 102 8.30 -4.80 12.32
C CYS A 102 9.71 -5.30 12.03
N ARG A 103 9.92 -5.93 10.87
CA ARG A 103 11.26 -6.42 10.45
C ARG A 103 12.26 -5.29 10.32
N ALA A 104 11.86 -4.15 9.77
CA ALA A 104 12.70 -2.94 9.68
C ALA A 104 13.14 -2.40 11.07
N ARG A 105 12.43 -2.77 12.14
CA ARG A 105 12.75 -2.43 13.54
C ARG A 105 13.39 -3.58 14.32
N GLY A 106 13.75 -4.67 13.63
CA GLY A 106 14.37 -5.84 14.24
C GLY A 106 13.39 -6.81 14.92
N TYR A 107 12.08 -6.64 14.75
CA TYR A 107 11.11 -7.59 15.28
C TYR A 107 10.71 -8.59 14.19
N PRO A 108 10.96 -9.90 14.38
CA PRO A 108 10.73 -10.89 13.33
C PRO A 108 9.24 -11.12 13.08
N ILE A 109 8.37 -10.88 14.07
CA ILE A 109 6.97 -11.27 13.98
C ILE A 109 6.06 -10.06 14.25
N ALA A 110 5.02 -9.95 13.43
CA ALA A 110 3.93 -8.99 13.55
C ALA A 110 2.62 -9.75 13.76
N GLU A 111 1.85 -9.37 14.78
CA GLU A 111 0.57 -10.01 15.07
C GLU A 111 -0.47 -9.00 15.54
N ALA A 112 -1.74 -9.29 15.25
CA ALA A 112 -2.85 -8.50 15.77
C ALA A 112 -2.97 -8.70 17.29
N TYR A 113 -3.31 -7.64 18.02
CA TYR A 113 -3.49 -7.73 19.46
C TYR A 113 -4.76 -8.53 19.80
N PRO A 114 -4.67 -9.57 20.66
CA PRO A 114 -5.82 -10.42 20.96
C PRO A 114 -6.94 -9.71 21.74
N TRP A 115 -6.60 -8.67 22.50
CA TRP A 115 -7.54 -7.96 23.38
C TRP A 115 -7.85 -6.53 22.91
N ASN A 116 -7.21 -6.08 21.83
CA ASN A 116 -7.40 -4.75 21.28
C ASN A 116 -7.47 -4.86 19.75
N THR A 117 -8.70 -4.96 19.25
CA THR A 117 -9.06 -5.15 17.84
C THR A 117 -8.56 -4.06 16.90
N MET A 118 -7.97 -2.98 17.43
CA MET A 118 -7.48 -1.85 16.66
C MET A 118 -5.96 -1.81 16.53
N SER A 119 -5.24 -2.70 17.22
CA SER A 119 -3.79 -2.59 17.36
C SER A 119 -3.07 -3.83 16.87
N TRP A 120 -1.86 -3.60 16.38
CA TRP A 120 -0.89 -4.63 16.05
C TRP A 120 0.27 -4.54 17.03
N ARG A 121 1.01 -5.61 17.16
CA ARG A 121 2.26 -5.61 17.91
C ARG A 121 3.37 -6.29 17.12
N CYS A 122 4.55 -5.72 17.22
CA CYS A 122 5.77 -6.41 16.87
C CYS A 122 6.28 -7.16 18.10
N TYR A 123 6.66 -8.42 17.94
CA TYR A 123 7.24 -9.20 19.04
C TYR A 123 8.54 -9.90 18.64
N ARG A 124 9.43 -10.02 19.63
CA ARG A 124 10.66 -10.81 19.56
C ARG A 124 10.67 -11.74 20.77
N ARG A 125 10.78 -13.05 20.51
CA ARG A 125 10.95 -14.08 21.55
C ARG A 125 12.38 -14.12 22.04
#